data_AF-M5TC72-F1
#
_entry.id   AF-M5TC72-F1
#
_cell.length_a   1.000
_cell.length_b   1.000
_cell.length_c   1.000
_cell.angle_alpha   90.00
_cell.angle_beta   90.00
_cell.angle_gamma   90.00
#
_symmetry.space_group_name_H-M   'P 1'
#
loop_
_entity.id
_entity.type
_entity.pdbx_description
1 polymer ?
#
loop_
_entity_poly.entity_id
_entity_poly.type
_entity_poly.pdbx_seq_one_letter_code
_entity_poly.pdbx_strand_id
1 'polypeptide(L)' 'MGLVIAGCDNKETVLDIDTPDGGVEVERDRDDGALSIDVDE' A
#
# COMPACT_ATOMS: atom_id res chain seq x y z
N MET A 1 27.78 -12.39 -7.36
CA MET A 1 26.90 -11.40 -8.01
C MET A 1 25.63 -11.37 -7.18
N GLY A 2 25.62 -10.55 -6.14
CA GLY A 2 24.56 -10.54 -5.12
C GLY A 2 23.33 -9.84 -5.66
N LEU A 3 22.19 -10.49 -5.46
CA LEU A 3 20.86 -10.17 -5.98
C LEU A 3 20.41 -8.77 -5.49
N VAL A 4 20.37 -7.83 -6.43
CA VAL A 4 19.75 -6.50 -6.22
C VAL A 4 18.23 -6.70 -6.27
N ILE A 5 17.60 -7.02 -5.15
CA ILE A 5 16.13 -6.97 -5.00
C ILE A 5 15.69 -6.22 -3.74
N ALA A 6 16.55 -5.31 -3.23
CA ALA A 6 16.17 -4.38 -2.16
C ALA A 6 15.39 -3.15 -2.70
N GLY A 7 14.49 -3.37 -3.66
CA GLY A 7 13.65 -2.33 -4.26
C GLY A 7 12.34 -2.92 -4.80
N CYS A 8 11.73 -3.85 -4.07
CA CYS A 8 10.56 -4.59 -4.57
C CYS A 8 9.22 -4.20 -3.94
N ASP A 9 9.19 -3.25 -3.00
CA ASP A 9 7.94 -2.75 -2.43
C ASP A 9 8.16 -1.32 -1.93
N ASN A 10 8.01 -0.32 -2.82
CA ASN A 10 8.04 1.10 -2.45
C ASN A 10 6.62 1.63 -2.28
N LYS A 11 5.82 0.94 -1.46
CA LYS A 11 4.44 1.35 -1.16
C LYS A 11 4.41 2.30 0.03
N GLU A 12 3.52 3.28 -0.03
CA GLU A 12 3.20 4.15 1.09
C GLU A 12 1.71 4.17 1.35
N THR A 13 1.30 4.05 2.62
CA THR A 13 -0.09 4.30 3.03
C THR A 13 -0.37 5.78 2.87
N VAL A 14 -1.36 6.12 2.03
CA VAL A 14 -1.76 7.51 1.78
C VAL A 14 -3.04 7.89 2.52
N LEU A 15 -3.87 6.90 2.86
CA LEU A 15 -5.09 7.09 3.62
C LEU A 15 -5.38 5.80 4.40
N ASP A 16 -5.64 5.96 5.69
CA ASP A 16 -6.05 4.88 6.58
C ASP A 16 -7.24 5.40 7.40
N ILE A 17 -8.40 4.77 7.23
CA ILE A 17 -9.64 5.12 7.93
C ILE A 17 -10.14 3.87 8.63
N ASP A 18 -10.04 3.86 9.96
CA ASP A 18 -10.66 2.86 10.80
C ASP A 18 -12.10 3.29 11.14
N THR A 19 -13.08 2.44 10.81
CA THR A 19 -14.47 2.64 11.21
C THR A 19 -14.96 1.49 12.07
N PRO A 20 -15.98 1.70 12.92
CA PRO A 20 -16.52 0.65 13.78
C PRO A 20 -17.06 -0.59 13.04
N ASP A 21 -17.34 -0.46 11.74
CA ASP A 21 -17.92 -1.48 10.86
C ASP A 21 -16.90 -1.95 9.81
N GLY A 22 -15.60 -1.66 9.98
CA GLY A 22 -14.54 -1.99 9.02
C GLY A 22 -13.58 -0.85 8.71
N GLY A 23 -12.46 -1.16 8.08
CA GLY A 23 -11.40 -0.22 7.72
C GLY A 23 -11.35 0.04 6.21
N VAL A 24 -10.79 1.18 5.82
CA VAL A 24 -10.38 1.45 4.44
C VAL A 24 -8.91 1.87 4.46
N GLU A 25 -8.06 1.06 3.83
CA GLU A 25 -6.65 1.37 3.63
C GLU A 25 -6.39 1.64 2.15
N VAL A 26 -5.67 2.73 1.87
CA VAL A 26 -5.22 3.07 0.52
C VAL A 26 -3.71 3.17 0.52
N GLU A 27 -3.09 2.34 -0.29
CA GLU A 27 -1.65 2.33 -0.53
C GLU A 27 -1.35 2.85 -1.92
N ARG A 28 -0.29 3.65 -2.04
CA ARG A 28 0.26 4.11 -3.31
C ARG A 28 1.65 3.54 -3.51
N ASP A 29 1.85 2.93 -4.66
CA ASP A 29 3.17 2.56 -5.15
C ASP A 29 3.93 3.82 -5.61
N ARG A 30 5.12 4.06 -5.06
CA ARG A 30 5.92 5.24 -5.42
C ARG A 30 6.73 5.05 -6.70
N ASP A 31 6.85 3.82 -7.20
CA ASP A 31 7.61 3.52 -8.41
C ASP A 31 6.79 3.85 -9.67
N ASP A 32 5.53 3.41 -9.74
CA ASP A 32 4.65 3.64 -10.90
C ASP A 32 3.44 4.54 -10.59
N GLY A 33 3.12 4.75 -9.30
CA GLY A 33 1.93 5.50 -8.89
C GLY A 33 0.66 4.67 -8.84
N ALA A 34 0.76 3.34 -8.95
CA ALA A 34 -0.37 2.43 -8.81
C ALA A 34 -1.03 2.57 -7.43
N LEU A 35 -2.37 2.46 -7.38
CA LEU A 35 -3.15 2.56 -6.14
C LEU A 35 -3.76 1.20 -5.82
N SER A 36 -3.55 0.75 -4.59
CA SER A 36 -4.21 -0.41 -3.98
C SER A 36 -5.21 0.10 -2.95
N ILE A 37 -6.41 -0.48 -2.95
CA ILE A 37 -7.48 -0.12 -2.02
C ILE A 37 -7.93 -1.42 -1.36
N ASP A 38 -7.80 -1.49 -0.05
CA ASP A 38 -8.28 -2.58 0.79
C ASP A 38 -9.46 -2.08 1.62
N VAL A 39 -10.51 -2.89 1.68
CA VAL A 39 -11.74 -2.56 2.41
C VAL A 39 -12.09 -3.78 3.25
N ASP A 40 -12.01 -3.62 4.56
CA ASP A 40 -12.42 -4.64 5.52
C ASP A 40 -13.94 -4.51 5.78
N GLU A 41 -14.62 -5.66 5.84
CA GLU A 41 -16.06 -5.81 6.17
C GLU A 41 -16.29 -6.16 7.65
#